data_AF-A0A1M7MJK0-F1
#
_entry.id   AF-A0A1M7MJK0-F1
#
_cell.length_a   1.000
_cell.length_b   1.000
_cell.length_c   1.000
_cell.angle_alpha   90.00
_cell.angle_beta   90.00
_cell.angle_gamma   90.00
#
_symmetry.space_group_name_H-M   'P 1'
#
loop_
_entity.id
_entity.type
_entity.pdbx_description
1 polymer ?
#
loop_
_entity_poly.entity_id
_entity_poly.type
_entity_poly.pdbx_seq_one_letter_code
_entity_poly.pdbx_strand_id
1 'polypeptide(L)'
;MTDYLNKWFWIKDRSGILDPIARDQWFIRGWETLQCIEEKEDSVVLCYRNSSRILPTLKSVLEERPAPSFLPNEKVRVIKKDLYAVVKQYLWHYNDQYYYYMLADENGKMLKKRYMADELEKVELAK
;
A
#
# COMPACT_ATOMS: atom_id res chain seq x y z
N MET A 1 -16.67 -18.69 3.85
CA MET A 1 -16.67 -17.27 3.42
C MET A 1 -15.24 -16.79 3.48
N THR A 2 -14.75 -16.14 2.42
CA THR A 2 -13.46 -15.46 2.44
C THR A 2 -13.66 -14.14 3.15
N ASP A 3 -12.97 -13.87 4.26
CA ASP A 3 -12.97 -12.56 4.88
C ASP A 3 -12.17 -11.57 4.02
N TYR A 4 -12.78 -10.46 3.63
CA TYR A 4 -12.15 -9.38 2.86
C TYR A 4 -11.64 -8.22 3.75
N LEU A 5 -11.92 -8.23 5.05
CA LEU A 5 -11.48 -7.20 5.99
C LEU A 5 -9.96 -7.23 6.16
N ASN A 6 -9.35 -6.04 6.23
CA ASN A 6 -7.90 -5.82 6.38
C ASN A 6 -7.00 -6.41 5.28
N LYS A 7 -7.58 -6.99 4.23
CA LYS A 7 -6.86 -7.48 3.05
C LYS A 7 -6.56 -6.37 2.05
N TRP A 8 -5.59 -6.66 1.19
CA TRP A 8 -5.07 -5.75 0.18
C TRP A 8 -5.48 -6.20 -1.21
N PHE A 9 -6.03 -5.26 -2.00
CA PHE A 9 -6.60 -5.59 -3.30
C PHE A 9 -6.15 -4.69 -4.44
N TRP A 10 -6.28 -5.24 -5.64
CA TRP A 10 -6.34 -4.55 -6.93
C TRP A 10 -7.79 -4.35 -7.40
N ILE A 11 -7.98 -3.56 -8.45
CA ILE A 11 -9.21 -3.52 -9.24
C ILE A 11 -8.84 -3.75 -10.71
N LYS A 12 -9.46 -4.73 -11.37
CA LYS A 12 -9.41 -4.87 -12.84
C LYS A 12 -10.47 -3.98 -13.49
N ASP A 13 -10.10 -3.30 -14.58
CA ASP A 13 -11.02 -2.59 -15.44
C ASP A 13 -11.89 -3.57 -16.26
N ARG A 14 -12.91 -3.05 -16.95
CA ARG A 14 -13.83 -3.87 -17.76
C ARG A 14 -13.18 -4.58 -18.95
N SER A 15 -11.94 -4.24 -19.31
CA SER A 15 -11.14 -4.95 -20.32
C SER A 15 -10.17 -5.97 -19.74
N GLY A 16 -10.22 -6.22 -18.42
CA GLY A 16 -9.30 -7.13 -17.72
C GLY A 16 -7.91 -6.55 -17.51
N ILE A 17 -7.69 -5.29 -17.89
CA ILE A 17 -6.46 -4.55 -17.61
C ILE A 17 -6.52 -4.11 -16.16
N LEU A 18 -5.44 -4.32 -15.40
CA LEU A 18 -5.37 -3.81 -14.02
C LEU A 18 -5.44 -2.28 -14.04
N ASP A 19 -6.49 -1.74 -13.44
CA ASP A 19 -6.89 -0.37 -13.68
C ASP A 19 -6.02 0.61 -12.90
N PRO A 20 -5.32 1.54 -13.56
CA PRO A 20 -4.62 2.59 -12.85
C PRO A 20 -5.55 3.70 -12.32
N ILE A 21 -6.81 3.90 -12.75
CA ILE A 21 -7.68 5.00 -12.23
C ILE A 21 -9.12 4.63 -11.80
N ALA A 22 -10.19 4.50 -12.61
CA ALA A 22 -10.34 4.32 -14.05
C ALA A 22 -10.23 5.55 -14.96
N ARG A 23 -9.57 5.37 -16.11
CA ARG A 23 -9.61 6.13 -17.39
C ARG A 23 -10.26 7.53 -17.39
N ASP A 24 -9.78 8.45 -16.54
CA ASP A 24 -9.42 9.81 -16.92
C ASP A 24 -8.81 10.58 -15.74
N GLN A 25 -8.05 11.63 -16.05
CA GLN A 25 -7.42 12.57 -15.09
C GLN A 25 -6.31 11.97 -14.19
N TRP A 26 -5.07 11.92 -14.70
CA TRP A 26 -3.83 12.44 -14.06
C TRP A 26 -3.47 12.12 -12.58
N PHE A 27 -4.18 11.25 -11.86
CA PHE A 27 -4.18 11.24 -10.38
C PHE A 27 -3.81 9.94 -9.66
N ILE A 28 -3.34 8.90 -10.34
CA ILE A 28 -2.73 7.73 -9.66
C ILE A 28 -1.33 7.45 -10.20
N ARG A 29 -0.37 8.18 -9.64
CA ARG A 29 0.87 7.53 -9.21
C ARG A 29 0.46 6.59 -8.09
N GLY A 30 0.85 5.31 -8.09
CA GLY A 30 0.27 4.25 -7.25
C GLY A 30 0.44 4.41 -5.73
N TRP A 31 -0.21 5.41 -5.14
CA TRP A 31 0.08 5.97 -3.82
C TRP A 31 -0.92 5.57 -2.73
N GLU A 32 -2.13 5.19 -3.10
CA GLU A 32 -3.23 5.07 -2.15
C GLU A 32 -3.56 3.61 -1.84
N THR A 33 -3.59 3.32 -0.54
CA THR A 33 -3.98 2.03 0.01
C THR A 33 -5.49 1.97 0.14
N LEU A 34 -6.13 1.05 -0.59
CA LEU A 34 -7.55 0.73 -0.45
C LEU A 34 -7.75 -0.19 0.77
N GLN A 35 -8.74 0.14 1.60
CA GLN A 35 -9.22 -0.70 2.70
C GLN A 35 -10.69 -1.06 2.45
N CYS A 36 -11.06 -2.32 2.62
CA CYS A 36 -12.47 -2.73 2.62
C CYS A 36 -13.14 -2.25 3.92
N ILE A 37 -14.24 -1.48 3.78
CA ILE A 37 -15.01 -0.91 4.90
C ILE A 37 -16.42 -1.50 5.04
N GLU A 38 -16.95 -2.11 3.98
CA GLU A 38 -18.24 -2.80 3.99
C GLU A 38 -18.16 -3.98 3.01
N GLU A 39 -18.64 -5.15 3.42
CA GLU A 39 -18.78 -6.33 2.55
C GLU A 39 -20.27 -6.60 2.29
N LYS A 40 -20.62 -6.81 1.03
CA LYS A 40 -21.95 -7.24 0.55
C LYS A 40 -21.80 -8.59 -0.13
N GLU A 41 -22.90 -9.18 -0.59
CA GLU A 41 -22.91 -10.51 -1.21
C GLU A 41 -21.91 -10.63 -2.38
N ASP A 42 -22.12 -9.85 -3.46
CA ASP A 42 -21.27 -9.85 -4.66
C ASP A 42 -20.26 -8.70 -4.76
N SER A 43 -20.29 -7.75 -3.83
CA SER A 43 -19.48 -6.52 -3.88
C SER A 43 -18.85 -6.17 -2.54
N VAL A 44 -17.79 -5.38 -2.60
CA VAL A 44 -17.16 -4.71 -1.47
C VAL A 44 -17.26 -3.20 -1.66
N VAL A 45 -17.19 -2.47 -0.55
CA VAL A 45 -17.02 -1.03 -0.55
C VAL A 45 -15.60 -0.73 -0.08
N LEU A 46 -14.77 -0.27 -1.02
CA LEU A 46 -13.40 0.13 -0.74
C LEU A 46 -13.33 1.62 -0.44
N CYS A 47 -12.48 1.99 0.51
CA CYS A 47 -12.16 3.38 0.84
C CYS A 47 -10.65 3.60 0.69
N TYR A 48 -10.24 4.70 0.08
CA TYR A 48 -8.83 5.09 0.06
C TYR A 48 -8.42 5.63 1.44
N ARG A 49 -7.31 5.13 1.99
CA ARG A 49 -6.80 5.55 3.29
C ARG A 49 -6.53 7.06 3.32
N ASN A 50 -7.20 7.77 4.22
CA ASN A 50 -7.22 9.24 4.36
C ASN A 50 -8.06 10.00 3.29
N SER A 51 -8.99 9.34 2.61
CA SER A 51 -9.92 9.95 1.65
C SER A 51 -11.38 9.74 2.08
N SER A 52 -12.27 10.61 1.60
CA SER A 52 -13.73 10.37 1.62
C SER A 52 -14.22 9.65 0.35
N ARG A 53 -13.32 9.32 -0.58
CA ARG A 53 -13.64 8.61 -1.82
C ARG A 53 -13.92 7.13 -1.56
N ILE A 54 -15.12 6.72 -1.94
CA ILE A 54 -15.65 5.37 -1.80
C ILE A 54 -15.78 4.73 -3.19
N LEU A 55 -15.37 3.47 -3.32
CA LEU A 55 -15.41 2.66 -4.54
C LEU A 55 -16.20 1.36 -4.32
N PRO A 56 -17.49 1.32 -4.72
CA PRO A 56 -18.25 0.08 -4.84
C PRO A 56 -17.62 -0.80 -5.92
N THR A 57 -17.12 -1.98 -5.53
CA THR A 57 -16.30 -2.84 -6.39
C THR A 57 -16.84 -4.27 -6.35
N LEU A 58 -17.03 -4.92 -7.50
CA LEU A 58 -17.44 -6.32 -7.54
C LEU A 58 -16.30 -7.23 -7.03
N LYS A 59 -16.63 -8.25 -6.23
CA LYS A 59 -15.62 -9.20 -5.73
C LYS A 59 -14.87 -9.91 -6.86
N SER A 60 -15.52 -10.11 -8.00
CA SER A 60 -14.96 -10.75 -9.20
C SER A 60 -13.88 -9.94 -9.94
N VAL A 61 -13.73 -8.64 -9.66
CA VAL A 61 -12.66 -7.80 -10.23
C VAL A 61 -11.55 -7.47 -9.23
N LEU A 62 -11.64 -8.01 -8.00
CA LEU A 62 -10.58 -7.92 -7.01
C LEU A 62 -9.53 -8.99 -7.26
N GLU A 63 -8.26 -8.62 -7.18
CA GLU A 63 -7.17 -9.57 -6.96
C GLU A 63 -6.48 -9.26 -5.64
N GLU A 64 -6.22 -10.29 -4.83
CA GLU A 64 -5.48 -10.15 -3.58
C GLU A 64 -4.00 -9.86 -3.87
N ARG A 65 -3.35 -9.03 -3.05
CA ARG A 65 -1.91 -8.76 -3.13
C ARG A 65 -1.22 -9.02 -1.79
N PRO A 66 0.10 -9.28 -1.77
CA PRO A 66 0.85 -9.43 -0.54
C PRO A 66 0.67 -8.25 0.41
N ALA A 67 0.67 -8.52 1.72
CA ALA A 67 0.76 -7.47 2.72
C ALA A 67 2.15 -6.81 2.67
N PRO A 68 2.26 -5.50 2.95
CA PRO A 68 3.54 -4.82 3.06
C PRO A 68 4.29 -5.29 4.30
N SER A 69 5.60 -5.55 4.17
CA SER A 69 6.48 -5.98 5.26
C SER A 69 6.61 -4.97 6.40
N PHE A 70 6.32 -3.69 6.13
CA PHE A 70 6.39 -2.60 7.11
C PHE A 70 5.15 -1.68 7.00
N LEU A 71 4.69 -1.18 8.14
CA LEU A 71 3.55 -0.27 8.26
C LEU A 71 3.98 1.17 8.57
N PRO A 72 3.10 2.18 8.36
CA PRO A 72 3.44 3.56 8.66
C PRO A 72 3.67 3.77 10.16
N ASN A 73 4.64 4.61 10.48
CA ASN A 73 5.20 4.90 11.80
C ASN A 73 6.03 3.77 12.44
N GLU A 74 6.26 2.64 11.77
CA GLU A 74 7.25 1.67 12.23
C GLU A 74 8.69 2.20 12.08
N LYS A 75 9.54 1.87 13.07
CA LYS A 75 10.98 2.15 13.02
C LYS A 75 11.70 1.03 12.25
N VAL A 76 12.57 1.43 11.34
CA VAL A 76 13.38 0.54 10.50
C VAL A 76 14.83 1.00 10.46
N ARG A 77 15.75 0.07 10.21
CA ARG A 77 17.16 0.34 9.93
C ARG A 77 17.43 0.11 8.44
N VAL A 78 18.03 1.09 7.76
CA VAL A 78 18.47 0.97 6.37
C VAL A 78 19.81 0.22 6.36
N ILE A 79 19.78 -1.06 5.97
CA ILE A 79 20.89 -2.02 6.17
C ILE A 79 22.21 -1.48 5.60
N LYS A 80 22.22 -1.01 4.34
CA LYS A 80 23.42 -0.52 3.65
C LYS A 80 23.98 0.81 4.15
N LYS A 81 23.28 1.50 5.07
CA LYS A 81 23.66 2.84 5.56
C LYS A 81 23.80 2.91 7.09
N ASP A 82 23.46 1.84 7.79
CA ASP A 82 23.27 1.79 9.24
C ASP A 82 22.43 2.97 9.79
N LEU A 83 21.41 3.37 9.00
CA LEU A 83 20.60 4.56 9.27
C LEU A 83 19.24 4.17 9.82
N TYR A 84 18.93 4.65 11.03
CA TYR A 84 17.61 4.53 11.62
C TYR A 84 16.63 5.52 10.98
N ALA A 85 15.43 5.05 10.68
CA ALA A 85 14.40 5.81 10.01
C ALA A 85 13.00 5.34 10.42
N VAL A 86 11.99 6.15 10.10
CA VAL A 86 10.58 5.84 10.30
C VAL A 86 9.90 5.69 8.95
N VAL A 87 9.20 4.57 8.74
CA VAL A 87 8.35 4.39 7.55
C VAL A 87 7.22 5.42 7.61
N LYS A 88 7.15 6.33 6.65
CA LYS A 88 6.04 7.30 6.57
C LYS A 88 4.94 6.80 5.65
N GLN A 89 5.33 6.20 4.54
CA GLN A 89 4.42 5.72 3.50
C GLN A 89 5.07 4.53 2.77
N TYR A 90 4.26 3.72 2.11
CA TYR A 90 4.71 2.73 1.13
C TYR A 90 3.82 2.79 -0.11
N LEU A 91 4.35 2.33 -1.24
CA LEU A 91 3.65 2.22 -2.51
C LEU A 91 3.95 0.87 -3.13
N TRP A 92 3.00 0.28 -3.85
CA TRP A 92 3.24 -0.95 -4.60
C TRP A 92 3.73 -0.62 -6.01
N HIS A 93 4.71 -1.37 -6.51
CA HIS A 93 5.18 -1.29 -7.88
C HIS A 93 4.61 -2.44 -8.72
N TYR A 94 3.73 -2.12 -9.68
CA TYR A 94 3.01 -3.15 -10.44
C TYR A 94 3.93 -4.06 -11.25
N ASN A 95 4.85 -3.51 -12.05
CA ASN A 95 5.66 -4.31 -12.97
C ASN A 95 6.59 -5.28 -12.23
N ASP A 96 7.12 -4.88 -11.08
CA ASP A 96 8.14 -5.65 -10.35
C ASP A 96 7.57 -6.40 -9.13
N GLN A 97 6.28 -6.25 -8.86
CA GLN A 97 5.53 -6.99 -7.82
C GLN A 97 6.11 -6.88 -6.39
N TYR A 98 6.53 -5.67 -5.97
CA TYR A 98 6.96 -5.41 -4.58
C TYR A 98 6.57 -4.02 -4.06
N TYR A 99 6.74 -3.80 -2.75
CA TYR A 99 6.56 -2.50 -2.11
C TYR A 99 7.86 -1.66 -2.08
N TYR A 100 7.72 -0.38 -2.46
CA TYR A 100 8.69 0.67 -2.16
C TYR A 100 8.27 1.43 -0.91
N TYR A 101 9.22 1.69 -0.02
CA TYR A 101 9.05 2.40 1.24
C TYR A 101 9.64 3.81 1.17
N MET A 102 8.89 4.79 1.68
CA MET A 102 9.30 6.19 1.81
C MET A 102 9.49 6.49 3.29
N LEU A 103 10.72 6.84 3.65
CA LEU A 103 11.17 6.95 5.03
C LEU A 103 11.46 8.40 5.39
N ALA A 104 11.33 8.73 6.67
CA ALA A 104 11.91 9.93 7.27
C ALA A 104 13.02 9.56 8.24
N ASP A 105 14.03 10.42 8.39
CA ASP A 105 15.02 10.30 9.46
C ASP A 105 14.41 10.59 10.85
N GLU A 106 15.22 10.47 11.90
CA GLU A 106 14.84 10.74 13.29
C GLU A 106 14.30 12.17 13.52
N ASN A 107 14.71 13.13 12.69
CA ASN A 107 14.25 14.53 12.73
C ASN A 107 12.96 14.74 11.91
N GLY A 108 12.37 13.68 11.36
CA GLY A 108 11.16 13.72 10.56
C GLY A 108 11.36 14.18 9.11
N LYS A 109 12.61 14.37 8.66
CA LYS A 109 12.91 14.81 7.30
C LYS A 109 12.91 13.64 6.33
N MET A 110 12.16 13.77 5.24
CA MET A 110 12.01 12.71 4.23
C MET A 110 13.34 12.39 3.53
N LEU A 111 13.67 11.10 3.45
CA LEU A 111 14.78 10.59 2.65
C LEU A 111 14.42 10.65 1.17
N LYS A 112 15.33 11.15 0.33
CA LYS A 112 15.10 11.30 -1.13
C LYS A 112 14.97 9.98 -1.90
N LYS A 113 15.51 8.88 -1.36
CA LYS A 113 15.46 7.54 -1.96
C LYS A 113 14.23 6.77 -1.45
N ARG A 114 13.59 6.00 -2.35
CA ARG A 114 12.66 4.90 -2.00
C ARG A 114 13.45 3.62 -1.74
N TYR A 115 13.07 2.86 -0.72
CA TYR A 115 13.75 1.63 -0.32
C TYR A 115 12.87 0.42 -0.61
N MET A 116 13.47 -0.73 -0.89
CA MET A 116 12.74 -2.02 -0.97
C MET A 116 12.77 -2.74 0.39
N ALA A 117 11.94 -3.78 0.56
CA ALA A 117 11.83 -4.48 1.84
C ALA A 117 13.15 -5.15 2.28
N ASP A 118 13.94 -5.63 1.32
CA ASP A 118 15.27 -6.24 1.50
C ASP A 118 16.38 -5.23 1.83
N GLU A 119 16.13 -3.92 1.69
CA GLU A 119 17.04 -2.86 2.12
C GLU A 119 16.80 -2.43 3.58
N LEU A 120 15.78 -3.00 4.24
CA LEU A 120 15.26 -2.57 5.54
C LEU A 120 15.20 -3.71 6.54
N GLU A 121 15.52 -3.39 7.78
CA GLU A 121 15.41 -4.29 8.93
C GLU A 121 14.46 -3.69 9.97
N LYS A 122 13.62 -4.53 10.59
CA LYS A 122 12.67 -4.08 11.61
C LYS A 122 13.41 -3.82 12.92
N VAL A 123 13.20 -2.64 13.50
CA VAL A 123 13.78 -2.31 14.81
C VAL A 123 12.75 -2.69 15.87
N GLU A 124 12.99 -3.79 16.58
CA GLU A 124 12.21 -4.10 17.77
C GLU A 124 12.47 -3.05 18.86
N LEU A 125 11.40 -2.45 19.36
CA LEU A 125 11.48 -1.67 20.59
C LEU A 125 11.65 -2.67 21.74
N ALA A 126 12.78 -2.61 22.44
CA ALA A 126 12.97 -3.32 23.70
C ALA A 126 11.81 -2.98 24.65
N LYS A 127 11.21 -4.02 25.24
CA LYS A 127 10.11 -3.91 26.21
C LYS A 127 10.61 -3.46 27.58
#